data_AF-A0A0V0HB36-F1
#
_entry.id   AF-A0A0V0HB36-F1
#
_cell.length_a   1.000
_cell.length_b   1.000
_cell.length_c   1.000
_cell.angle_alpha   90.00
_cell.angle_beta   90.00
_cell.angle_gamma   90.00
#
_symmetry.space_group_name_H-M   'P 1'
#
loop_
_entity.id
_entity.type
_entity.pdbx_description
1 polymer ?
#
loop_
_entity_poly.entity_id
_entity_poly.type
_entity_poly.pdbx_seq_one_letter_code
_entity_poly.pdbx_strand_id
1 'polypeptide(L)'
;MGQIKEFTLTKGPIDPNCLIHHKAQALVFSLGGYTGNFFHDINDGFIPLFITVNSLFPNQDFILVISKLEDWWVHKYKDLLQSFSKHPIIDIDKEINVTHCFPKVTIGLMSHGFMNIDPKLTPTPKTLIDFHKFLATTYGTVQGQGQGQGQSQLQPQSQHRPRLVLASRGGSIGRLILNQDELRLVAEHIGFEVILFEPSKTTSLHESFGLIHSSHAMIGVHGAALTHALFLRPSSIFIQIVPIGAEGVSDICFGKL
;
A
#
# COMPACT_ATOMS: atom_id res chain seq x y z
N MET A 1 16.14 2.77 21.93
CA MET A 1 16.33 3.27 20.55
C MET A 1 17.41 2.44 19.91
N GLY A 2 17.10 1.69 18.85
CA GLY A 2 18.12 0.92 18.12
C GLY A 2 19.10 1.87 17.42
N GLN A 3 20.33 1.41 17.19
CA GLN A 3 21.30 2.14 16.37
C GLN A 3 20.72 2.34 14.97
N ILE A 4 20.66 3.61 14.52
CA ILE A 4 20.36 3.95 13.14
C ILE A 4 21.49 3.37 12.30
N LYS A 5 21.16 2.53 11.31
CA LYS A 5 22.14 2.02 10.36
C LYS A 5 22.43 3.12 9.35
N GLU A 6 23.67 3.58 9.31
CA GLU A 6 24.10 4.64 8.40
C GLU A 6 24.72 4.03 7.14
N PHE A 7 24.37 4.60 5.99
CA PHE A 7 25.04 4.32 4.72
C PHE A 7 26.01 5.46 4.40
N THR A 8 27.28 5.14 4.15
CA THR A 8 28.28 6.13 3.75
C THR A 8 28.41 6.14 2.22
N LEU A 9 28.24 7.31 1.61
CA LEU A 9 28.47 7.52 0.19
C LEU A 9 29.90 8.01 0.00
N THR A 10 30.77 7.14 -0.50
CA THR A 10 32.15 7.49 -0.83
C THR A 10 32.30 7.64 -2.34
N LYS A 11 33.10 8.64 -2.74
CA LYS A 11 33.61 8.76 -4.10
C LYS A 11 35.09 8.39 -4.03
N GLY A 12 35.47 7.25 -4.57
CA GLY A 12 36.83 6.72 -4.44
C GLY A 12 37.22 5.79 -5.59
N PRO A 13 38.45 5.24 -5.59
CA PRO A 13 38.85 4.21 -6.54
C PRO A 13 37.91 2.99 -6.48
N ILE A 14 37.91 2.16 -7.53
CA ILE A 14 37.09 0.94 -7.63
C ILE A 14 37.66 -0.12 -6.67
N ASP A 15 37.49 0.09 -5.38
CA ASP A 15 37.83 -0.83 -4.31
C ASP A 15 36.70 -0.72 -3.25
N PRO A 16 36.04 -1.81 -2.86
CA PRO A 16 36.27 -3.22 -3.21
C PRO A 16 35.95 -3.59 -4.67
N ASN A 17 36.62 -4.63 -5.16
CA ASN A 17 36.30 -5.27 -6.44
C ASN A 17 34.84 -5.74 -6.44
N CYS A 18 34.15 -5.50 -7.55
CA CYS A 18 32.80 -5.98 -7.78
C CYS A 18 32.76 -7.51 -7.76
N LEU A 19 32.02 -8.10 -6.81
CA LEU A 19 31.79 -9.55 -6.77
C LEU A 19 30.59 -9.93 -7.65
N ILE A 20 29.58 -9.07 -7.71
CA ILE A 20 28.38 -9.25 -8.53
C ILE A 20 28.18 -8.00 -9.39
N HIS A 21 28.08 -8.21 -10.70
CA HIS A 21 27.79 -7.15 -11.67
C HIS A 21 26.34 -7.23 -12.13
N HIS A 22 25.60 -6.14 -11.91
CA HIS A 22 24.22 -6.00 -12.37
C HIS A 22 24.17 -5.18 -13.65
N LYS A 23 23.23 -5.52 -14.54
CA LYS A 23 22.94 -4.75 -15.76
C LYS A 23 21.87 -3.68 -15.54
N ALA A 24 20.93 -3.95 -14.63
CA ALA A 24 19.88 -3.01 -14.24
C ALA A 24 20.38 -2.02 -13.18
N GLN A 25 19.68 -0.90 -13.01
CA GLN A 25 20.00 0.11 -11.99
C GLN A 25 19.50 -0.35 -10.61
N ALA A 26 20.01 0.21 -9.52
CA ALA A 26 19.50 -0.03 -8.16
C ALA A 26 18.63 1.13 -7.65
N LEU A 27 17.57 0.79 -6.93
CA LEU A 27 16.87 1.69 -6.03
C LEU A 27 17.06 1.21 -4.59
N VAL A 28 17.81 1.98 -3.80
CA VAL A 28 18.17 1.65 -2.42
C VAL A 28 17.29 2.42 -1.45
N PHE A 29 16.65 1.75 -0.51
CA PHE A 29 15.90 2.42 0.57
C PHE A 29 15.82 1.55 1.84
N SER A 30 15.24 2.10 2.89
CA SER A 30 15.06 1.40 4.17
C SER A 30 13.58 1.24 4.49
N LEU A 31 13.21 0.08 5.03
CA LEU A 31 11.92 -0.11 5.69
C LEU A 31 12.01 0.13 7.20
N GLY A 32 13.19 0.49 7.74
CA GLY A 32 13.31 0.83 9.16
C GLY A 32 12.54 2.09 9.53
N GLY A 33 12.27 2.29 10.83
CA GLY A 33 11.56 3.47 11.34
C GLY A 33 10.09 3.18 11.60
N TYR A 34 9.21 3.63 10.69
CA TYR A 34 7.75 3.62 10.91
C TYR A 34 6.99 2.43 10.30
N THR A 35 7.57 1.70 9.34
CA THR A 35 6.88 0.54 8.74
C THR A 35 6.63 -0.55 9.80
N GLY A 36 5.65 -1.43 9.55
CA GLY A 36 5.23 -2.47 10.50
C GLY A 36 3.72 -2.50 10.81
N ASN A 37 2.98 -1.51 10.33
CA ASN A 37 1.52 -1.52 10.29
C ASN A 37 1.05 -0.94 8.94
N PHE A 38 -0.17 -1.31 8.55
CA PHE A 38 -0.66 -1.09 7.18
C PHE A 38 -0.65 0.37 6.73
N PHE A 39 -0.92 1.32 7.64
CA PHE A 39 -0.84 2.75 7.29
C PHE A 39 0.58 3.14 6.90
N HIS A 40 1.55 2.87 7.78
CA HIS A 40 2.93 3.26 7.54
C HIS A 40 3.60 2.45 6.41
N ASP A 41 3.23 1.18 6.23
CA ASP A 41 3.70 0.39 5.09
C ASP A 41 3.32 1.07 3.76
N ILE A 42 2.11 1.60 3.67
CA ILE A 42 1.61 2.30 2.48
C ILE A 42 2.13 3.74 2.40
N ASN A 43 1.98 4.51 3.48
CA ASN A 43 2.29 5.95 3.54
C ASN A 43 3.79 6.23 3.46
N ASP A 44 4.60 5.49 4.21
CA ASP A 44 6.05 5.73 4.31
C ASP A 44 6.85 4.81 3.38
N GLY A 45 6.25 3.68 2.96
CA GLY A 45 6.86 2.73 2.03
C GLY A 45 6.34 2.88 0.59
N PHE A 46 5.13 2.40 0.33
CA PHE A 46 4.66 2.18 -1.05
C PHE A 46 4.28 3.44 -1.83
N ILE A 47 3.70 4.47 -1.20
CA ILE A 47 3.42 5.74 -1.87
C ILE A 47 4.73 6.43 -2.29
N PRO A 48 5.74 6.59 -1.40
CA PRO A 48 7.04 7.11 -1.79
C PRO A 48 7.76 6.27 -2.84
N LEU A 49 7.66 4.94 -2.75
CA LEU A 49 8.17 4.03 -3.78
C LEU A 49 7.50 4.28 -5.13
N PHE A 50 6.17 4.39 -5.15
CA PHE A 50 5.41 4.69 -6.35
C PHE A 50 5.80 6.02 -6.99
N ILE A 51 5.92 7.08 -6.19
CA ILE A 51 6.38 8.40 -6.65
C ILE A 51 7.76 8.29 -7.28
N THR A 52 8.69 7.63 -6.58
CA THR A 52 10.10 7.53 -7.01
C THR A 52 10.22 6.74 -8.32
N VAL A 53 9.55 5.59 -8.41
CA VAL A 53 9.57 4.73 -9.61
C VAL A 53 9.00 5.46 -10.82
N ASN A 54 7.84 6.11 -10.67
CA ASN A 54 7.21 6.83 -11.78
C ASN A 54 7.96 8.12 -12.17
N SER A 55 8.82 8.65 -11.30
CA SER A 55 9.61 9.85 -11.59
C SER A 55 10.97 9.55 -12.23
N LEU A 56 11.61 8.44 -11.83
CA LEU A 56 13.01 8.17 -12.17
C LEU A 56 13.23 6.90 -13.01
N PHE A 57 12.22 6.02 -13.10
CA PHE A 57 12.36 4.70 -13.72
C PHE A 57 11.23 4.42 -14.73
N PRO A 58 11.16 5.17 -15.86
CA PRO A 58 10.07 5.06 -16.83
C PRO A 58 9.94 3.66 -17.48
N ASN A 59 11.04 2.90 -17.54
CA ASN A 59 11.05 1.54 -18.12
C ASN A 59 10.90 0.43 -17.07
N GLN A 60 10.78 0.79 -15.77
CA GLN A 60 10.67 -0.15 -14.64
C GLN A 60 11.76 -1.24 -14.57
N ASP A 61 12.94 -0.97 -15.17
CA ASP A 61 14.08 -1.88 -15.14
C ASP A 61 15.07 -1.46 -14.05
N PHE A 62 14.79 -1.91 -12.82
CA PHE A 62 15.61 -1.61 -11.65
C PHE A 62 15.51 -2.71 -10.59
N ILE A 63 16.54 -2.87 -9.78
CA ILE A 63 16.62 -3.81 -8.68
C ILE A 63 16.29 -3.07 -7.38
N LEU A 64 15.35 -3.60 -6.60
CA LEU A 64 15.07 -3.12 -5.25
C LEU A 64 16.17 -3.61 -4.31
N VAL A 65 16.87 -2.69 -3.66
CA VAL A 65 17.89 -3.00 -2.66
C VAL A 65 17.42 -2.42 -1.33
N ILE A 66 17.02 -3.28 -0.40
CA ILE A 66 16.26 -2.86 0.78
C ILE A 66 17.04 -3.20 2.04
N SER A 67 17.13 -2.22 2.95
CA SER A 67 17.63 -2.42 4.32
C SER A 67 16.48 -2.54 5.32
N LYS A 68 16.72 -3.23 6.42
CA LYS A 68 15.72 -3.59 7.45
C LYS A 68 14.53 -4.33 6.83
N LEU A 69 14.81 -5.21 5.88
CA LEU A 69 13.80 -6.01 5.21
C LEU A 69 13.41 -7.18 6.11
N GLU A 70 12.12 -7.26 6.44
CA GLU A 70 11.57 -8.35 7.23
C GLU A 70 10.83 -9.35 6.33
N ASP A 71 11.05 -10.64 6.54
CA ASP A 71 10.51 -11.70 5.67
C ASP A 71 8.96 -11.68 5.63
N TRP A 72 8.31 -11.36 6.75
CA TRP A 72 6.84 -11.24 6.81
C TRP A 72 6.31 -10.11 5.91
N TRP A 73 7.08 -9.02 5.77
CA TRP A 73 6.69 -7.87 4.96
C TRP A 73 6.78 -8.21 3.48
N VAL A 74 7.88 -8.88 3.06
CA VAL A 74 8.03 -9.40 1.70
C VAL A 74 6.91 -10.37 1.36
N HIS A 75 6.59 -11.29 2.27
CA HIS A 75 5.52 -12.26 2.06
C HIS A 75 4.16 -11.58 1.87
N LYS A 76 3.83 -10.61 2.72
CA LYS A 76 2.56 -9.88 2.66
C LYS A 76 2.41 -9.07 1.37
N TYR A 77 3.46 -8.39 0.93
CA TYR A 77 3.41 -7.45 -0.20
C TYR A 77 4.04 -7.99 -1.49
N LYS A 78 4.25 -9.31 -1.58
CA LYS A 78 4.95 -9.97 -2.69
C LYS A 78 4.45 -9.50 -4.07
N ASP A 79 3.14 -9.56 -4.32
CA ASP A 79 2.58 -9.19 -5.62
C ASP A 79 2.78 -7.70 -5.96
N LEU A 80 2.73 -6.83 -4.95
CA LEU A 80 2.94 -5.39 -5.12
C LEU A 80 4.39 -5.06 -5.42
N LEU A 81 5.33 -5.70 -4.72
CA LEU A 81 6.75 -5.58 -4.99
C LEU A 81 7.10 -6.08 -6.40
N GLN A 82 6.51 -7.20 -6.81
CA GLN A 82 6.66 -7.75 -8.16
C GLN A 82 6.04 -6.86 -9.24
N SER A 83 5.01 -6.08 -8.88
CA SER A 83 4.40 -5.08 -9.79
C SER A 83 5.30 -3.86 -9.99
N PHE A 84 6.22 -3.58 -9.06
CA PHE A 84 7.23 -2.52 -9.21
C PHE A 84 8.45 -2.96 -10.00
N SER A 85 8.99 -4.14 -9.70
CA SER A 85 10.18 -4.67 -10.33
C SER A 85 10.09 -6.18 -10.53
N LYS A 86 10.57 -6.64 -11.69
CA LYS A 86 10.67 -8.06 -12.04
C LYS A 86 11.95 -8.71 -11.51
N HIS A 87 12.88 -7.93 -10.99
CA HIS A 87 14.16 -8.42 -10.49
C HIS A 87 14.03 -8.94 -9.06
N PRO A 88 14.84 -9.94 -8.65
CA PRO A 88 14.94 -10.35 -7.26
C PRO A 88 15.32 -9.17 -6.36
N ILE A 89 14.66 -9.06 -5.21
CA ILE A 89 14.97 -8.05 -4.19
C ILE A 89 16.30 -8.45 -3.52
N ILE A 90 17.18 -7.47 -3.33
CA ILE A 90 18.41 -7.64 -2.55
C ILE A 90 18.15 -7.12 -1.14
N ASP A 91 18.26 -8.01 -0.16
CA ASP A 91 18.27 -7.67 1.26
C ASP A 91 19.71 -7.30 1.66
N ILE A 92 20.02 -6.00 1.63
CA ILE A 92 21.40 -5.52 1.85
C ILE A 92 21.92 -5.83 3.25
N ASP A 93 21.04 -6.11 4.21
CA ASP A 93 21.45 -6.49 5.56
C ASP A 93 21.95 -7.95 5.63
N LYS A 94 21.59 -8.78 4.64
CA LYS A 94 22.04 -10.17 4.50
C LYS A 94 23.25 -10.32 3.56
N GLU A 95 23.63 -9.27 2.81
CA GLU A 95 24.81 -9.23 1.93
C GLU A 95 26.11 -8.99 2.73
N ILE A 96 26.67 -10.05 3.33
CA ILE A 96 27.89 -9.97 4.15
C ILE A 96 29.13 -10.18 3.28
N ASN A 97 30.05 -9.21 3.25
CA ASN A 97 31.28 -9.24 2.44
C ASN A 97 31.03 -9.39 0.93
N VAL A 98 29.83 -9.08 0.44
CA VAL A 98 29.47 -9.09 -0.97
C VAL A 98 29.43 -7.65 -1.50
N THR A 99 30.08 -7.41 -2.64
CA THR A 99 30.06 -6.12 -3.32
C THR A 99 29.25 -6.23 -4.61
N HIS A 100 28.12 -5.53 -4.66
CA HIS A 100 27.29 -5.40 -5.86
C HIS A 100 27.62 -4.11 -6.59
N CYS A 101 27.81 -4.21 -7.90
CA CYS A 101 28.04 -3.06 -8.76
C CYS A 101 26.89 -2.89 -9.74
N PHE A 102 26.38 -1.67 -9.82
CA PHE A 102 25.28 -1.27 -10.70
C PHE A 102 25.75 -0.13 -11.60
N PRO A 103 25.23 -0.01 -12.83
CA PRO A 103 25.53 1.13 -13.71
C PRO A 103 25.03 2.47 -13.15
N LYS A 104 23.98 2.45 -12.32
CA LYS A 104 23.45 3.62 -11.61
C LYS A 104 22.73 3.17 -10.34
N VAL A 105 22.86 3.97 -9.29
CA VAL A 105 22.20 3.76 -8.00
C VAL A 105 21.41 5.02 -7.65
N THR A 106 20.15 4.85 -7.28
CA THR A 106 19.32 5.90 -6.65
C THR A 106 19.11 5.51 -5.19
N ILE A 107 19.25 6.46 -4.27
CA ILE A 107 19.20 6.21 -2.82
C ILE A 107 18.12 7.08 -2.20
N GLY A 108 17.25 6.46 -1.41
CA GLY A 108 16.11 7.10 -0.77
C GLY A 108 14.85 7.09 -1.64
N LEU A 109 13.74 7.47 -1.02
CA LEU A 109 12.43 7.58 -1.65
C LEU A 109 11.93 9.03 -1.58
N MET A 110 11.25 9.46 -2.63
CA MET A 110 10.60 10.77 -2.72
C MET A 110 9.26 10.73 -1.99
N SER A 111 9.02 11.65 -1.07
CA SER A 111 7.73 11.79 -0.36
C SER A 111 7.09 13.15 -0.65
N HIS A 112 5.77 13.16 -0.82
CA HIS A 112 4.96 14.38 -0.96
C HIS A 112 4.11 14.67 0.30
N GLY A 113 4.53 14.13 1.45
CA GLY A 113 3.81 14.20 2.71
C GLY A 113 2.85 13.03 2.93
N PHE A 114 2.01 13.15 3.95
CA PHE A 114 1.08 12.09 4.35
C PHE A 114 0.02 11.83 3.29
N MET A 115 -0.14 10.57 2.91
CA MET A 115 -1.21 10.05 2.04
C MET A 115 -1.47 11.00 0.87
N ASN A 116 -0.41 11.35 0.14
CA ASN A 116 -0.47 12.36 -0.91
C ASN A 116 0.47 12.01 -2.06
N ILE A 117 0.01 12.29 -3.27
CA ILE A 117 0.84 12.29 -4.47
C ILE A 117 0.50 13.59 -5.19
N ASP A 118 1.36 14.60 -5.03
CA ASP A 118 1.19 15.89 -5.70
C ASP A 118 1.66 15.80 -7.16
N PRO A 119 0.76 15.94 -8.15
CA PRO A 119 1.12 15.88 -9.57
C PRO A 119 2.04 17.01 -10.02
N LYS A 120 2.18 18.10 -9.23
CA LYS A 120 3.07 19.22 -9.54
C LYS A 120 4.53 18.95 -9.18
N LEU A 121 4.80 17.92 -8.38
CA LEU A 121 6.14 17.59 -7.88
C LEU A 121 6.82 16.46 -8.66
N THR A 122 6.16 15.90 -9.68
CA THR A 122 6.71 14.81 -10.51
C THR A 122 6.88 15.23 -11.97
N PRO A 123 7.91 14.72 -12.69
CA PRO A 123 8.08 15.00 -14.12
C PRO A 123 6.91 14.49 -14.98
N THR A 124 6.36 13.32 -14.61
CA THR A 124 5.12 12.79 -15.17
C THR A 124 4.04 12.90 -14.10
N PRO A 125 2.97 13.68 -14.30
CA PRO A 125 1.92 13.86 -13.30
C PRO A 125 1.32 12.53 -12.87
N LYS A 126 1.31 12.29 -11.56
CA LYS A 126 0.65 11.14 -10.91
C LYS A 126 -0.16 11.63 -9.73
N THR A 127 -1.18 10.86 -9.38
CA THR A 127 -2.10 11.13 -8.27
C THR A 127 -2.35 9.87 -7.45
N LEU A 128 -3.04 10.00 -6.31
CA LEU A 128 -3.53 8.84 -5.56
C LEU A 128 -4.49 7.96 -6.36
N ILE A 129 -5.22 8.53 -7.33
CA ILE A 129 -6.07 7.76 -8.24
C ILE A 129 -5.21 6.84 -9.13
N ASP A 130 -4.03 7.30 -9.55
CA ASP A 130 -3.12 6.45 -10.32
C ASP A 130 -2.46 5.37 -9.46
N PHE A 131 -2.21 5.67 -8.18
CA PHE A 131 -1.80 4.64 -7.21
C PHE A 131 -2.91 3.61 -6.97
N HIS A 132 -4.17 4.03 -6.87
CA HIS A 132 -5.32 3.12 -6.85
C HIS A 132 -5.37 2.22 -8.08
N LYS A 133 -5.21 2.76 -9.29
CA LYS A 133 -5.18 1.95 -10.53
C LYS A 133 -4.04 0.93 -10.52
N PHE A 134 -2.87 1.31 -9.98
CA PHE A 134 -1.75 0.40 -9.81
C PHE A 134 -2.10 -0.75 -8.86
N LEU A 135 -2.68 -0.44 -7.69
CA LEU A 135 -3.19 -1.45 -6.74
C LEU A 135 -4.26 -2.35 -7.38
N ALA A 136 -5.16 -1.79 -8.19
CA ALA A 136 -6.18 -2.54 -8.92
C ALA A 136 -5.59 -3.47 -9.97
N THR A 137 -4.50 -3.08 -10.61
CA THR A 137 -3.79 -3.95 -11.56
C THR A 137 -3.11 -5.10 -10.84
N THR A 138 -2.57 -4.87 -9.64
CA THR A 138 -1.90 -5.89 -8.82
C THR A 138 -2.89 -6.87 -8.17
N TYR A 139 -3.96 -6.36 -7.56
CA TYR A 139 -4.86 -7.13 -6.69
C TYR A 139 -6.24 -7.41 -7.30
N GLY A 140 -6.59 -6.73 -8.39
CA GLY A 140 -7.87 -6.95 -9.10
C GLY A 140 -7.82 -8.09 -10.12
N THR A 141 -6.63 -8.48 -10.58
CA THR A 141 -6.47 -9.68 -11.41
C THR A 141 -6.52 -10.90 -10.51
N VAL A 142 -7.60 -11.68 -10.59
CA VAL A 142 -7.70 -12.99 -9.93
C VAL A 142 -6.57 -13.87 -10.47
N GLN A 143 -5.49 -14.04 -9.70
CA GLN A 143 -4.48 -15.03 -10.01
C GLN A 143 -5.14 -16.41 -9.89
N GLY A 144 -5.41 -17.07 -11.02
CA GLY A 144 -5.59 -18.54 -11.05
C GLY A 144 -7.00 -19.11 -10.97
N GLN A 145 -8.04 -18.44 -11.47
CA GLN A 145 -9.16 -19.16 -12.07
C GLN A 145 -9.21 -18.82 -13.55
N GLY A 146 -9.22 -19.87 -14.37
CA GLY A 146 -8.83 -19.84 -15.77
C GLY A 146 -9.60 -18.84 -16.63
N GLN A 147 -9.11 -18.72 -17.85
CA GLN A 147 -9.84 -18.21 -19.01
C GLN A 147 -11.16 -18.98 -19.18
N GLY A 148 -12.16 -18.66 -18.37
CA GLY A 148 -13.55 -18.79 -18.70
C GLY A 148 -13.97 -17.43 -19.22
N GLN A 149 -14.07 -17.29 -20.53
CA GLN A 149 -15.05 -16.39 -21.11
C GLN A 149 -16.44 -16.89 -20.68
N GLY A 150 -16.77 -16.68 -19.40
CA GLY A 150 -18.14 -16.73 -18.94
C GLY A 150 -18.74 -15.39 -19.30
N GLN A 151 -19.40 -15.31 -20.45
CA GLN A 151 -20.54 -14.41 -20.58
C GLN A 151 -21.43 -14.72 -19.37
N SER A 152 -21.33 -13.92 -18.30
CA SER A 152 -22.32 -13.97 -17.24
C SER A 152 -23.60 -13.54 -17.92
N GLN A 153 -24.44 -14.53 -18.21
CA GLN A 153 -25.83 -14.34 -18.59
C GLN A 153 -26.37 -13.18 -17.75
N LEU A 154 -26.94 -12.20 -18.44
CA LEU A 154 -27.73 -11.12 -17.84
C LEU A 154 -28.86 -11.78 -17.03
N GLN A 155 -28.55 -12.20 -15.82
CA GLN A 155 -29.55 -12.41 -14.80
C GLN A 155 -30.19 -11.03 -14.60
N PRO A 156 -31.53 -10.94 -14.60
CA PRO A 156 -32.20 -9.69 -14.28
C PRO A 156 -31.57 -9.15 -12.99
N GLN A 157 -31.14 -7.88 -13.00
CA GLN A 157 -30.64 -7.20 -11.81
C GLN A 157 -31.71 -7.32 -10.71
N SER A 158 -31.63 -8.36 -9.87
CA SER A 158 -32.11 -8.26 -8.52
C SER A 158 -31.39 -7.05 -7.96
N GLN A 159 -32.13 -6.03 -7.51
CA GLN A 159 -31.57 -4.83 -6.90
C GLN A 159 -30.72 -5.25 -5.70
N HIS A 160 -29.45 -5.55 -5.92
CA HIS A 160 -28.53 -5.85 -4.85
C HIS A 160 -28.40 -4.60 -4.00
N ARG A 161 -28.65 -4.75 -2.70
CA ARG A 161 -28.49 -3.67 -1.72
C ARG A 161 -27.08 -3.09 -1.86
N PRO A 162 -26.91 -1.75 -1.80
CA PRO A 162 -25.58 -1.16 -1.78
C PRO A 162 -24.79 -1.70 -0.59
N ARG A 163 -23.53 -2.04 -0.82
CA ARG A 163 -22.64 -2.60 0.20
C ARG A 163 -21.92 -1.51 0.99
N LEU A 164 -22.05 -1.54 2.30
CA LEU A 164 -21.32 -0.70 3.26
C LEU A 164 -20.32 -1.57 4.04
N VAL A 165 -19.04 -1.24 3.98
CA VAL A 165 -18.03 -1.86 4.84
C VAL A 165 -17.86 -1.03 6.11
N LEU A 166 -18.03 -1.69 7.25
CA LEU A 166 -17.75 -1.15 8.57
C LEU A 166 -16.36 -1.62 8.99
N ALA A 167 -15.37 -0.73 8.86
CA ALA A 167 -14.00 -1.00 9.31
C ALA A 167 -13.93 -0.93 10.84
N SER A 168 -13.74 -2.09 11.44
CA SER A 168 -13.64 -2.28 12.88
C SER A 168 -12.21 -2.67 13.28
N ARG A 169 -11.95 -2.62 14.59
CA ARG A 169 -10.72 -3.10 15.20
C ARG A 169 -11.10 -3.99 16.38
N GLY A 170 -10.88 -5.29 16.25
CA GLY A 170 -10.95 -6.19 17.41
C GLY A 170 -9.78 -5.93 18.38
N GLY A 171 -10.07 -5.84 19.68
CA GLY A 171 -9.07 -5.83 20.76
C GLY A 171 -9.10 -4.63 21.71
N SER A 172 -8.41 -4.75 22.85
CA SER A 172 -8.47 -3.83 24.00
C SER A 172 -7.57 -2.57 23.91
N ILE A 173 -6.83 -2.38 22.82
CA ILE A 173 -5.78 -1.34 22.70
C ILE A 173 -6.09 -0.35 21.54
N GLY A 174 -7.37 -0.22 21.17
CA GLY A 174 -7.81 0.56 20.01
C GLY A 174 -8.96 1.51 20.30
N ARG A 175 -9.28 2.35 19.31
CA ARG A 175 -10.52 3.12 19.30
C ARG A 175 -11.64 2.23 18.75
N LEU A 176 -12.74 2.14 19.48
CA LEU A 176 -13.88 1.27 19.19
C LEU A 176 -15.14 2.10 18.97
N ILE A 177 -16.04 1.58 18.11
CA ILE A 177 -17.42 2.06 18.05
C ILE A 177 -18.19 1.24 19.09
N LEU A 178 -18.51 1.85 20.24
CA LEU A 178 -19.12 1.12 21.36
C LEU A 178 -20.51 0.56 21.02
N ASN A 179 -21.25 1.26 20.15
CA ASN A 179 -22.56 0.84 19.66
C ASN A 179 -22.49 0.31 18.21
N GLN A 180 -21.43 -0.43 17.86
CA GLN A 180 -21.22 -0.95 16.51
C GLN A 180 -22.41 -1.75 15.97
N ASP A 181 -23.02 -2.56 16.83
CA ASP A 181 -24.19 -3.37 16.46
C ASP A 181 -25.40 -2.50 16.13
N GLU A 182 -25.64 -1.43 16.88
CA GLU A 182 -26.71 -0.47 16.57
C GLU A 182 -26.46 0.23 15.23
N LEU A 183 -25.22 0.66 14.98
CA LEU A 183 -24.83 1.29 13.72
C LEU A 183 -25.04 0.35 12.53
N ARG A 184 -24.67 -0.93 12.68
CA ARG A 184 -24.96 -1.97 11.68
C ARG A 184 -26.47 -2.08 11.42
N LEU A 185 -27.27 -2.26 12.48
CA LEU A 185 -28.72 -2.45 12.36
C LEU A 185 -29.41 -1.25 11.68
N VAL A 186 -28.99 -0.03 12.00
CA VAL A 186 -29.51 1.19 11.36
C VAL A 186 -29.15 1.22 9.87
N ALA A 187 -27.91 0.92 9.50
CA ALA A 187 -27.50 0.89 8.10
C ALA A 187 -28.22 -0.21 7.29
N GLU A 188 -28.42 -1.40 7.87
CA GLU A 188 -29.20 -2.47 7.26
C GLU A 188 -30.68 -2.09 7.08
N HIS A 189 -31.26 -1.37 8.05
CA HIS A 189 -32.63 -0.86 7.97
C HIS A 189 -32.81 0.21 6.88
N ILE A 190 -31.80 1.06 6.69
CA ILE A 190 -31.76 2.05 5.59
C ILE A 190 -31.65 1.35 4.21
N GLY A 191 -31.21 0.10 4.18
CA GLY A 191 -31.19 -0.73 2.98
C GLY A 191 -29.79 -1.11 2.48
N PHE A 192 -28.74 -0.92 3.28
CA PHE A 192 -27.40 -1.41 2.95
C PHE A 192 -27.24 -2.91 3.24
N GLU A 193 -26.36 -3.57 2.48
CA GLU A 193 -25.69 -4.80 2.91
C GLU A 193 -24.46 -4.38 3.73
N VAL A 194 -24.44 -4.66 5.03
CA VAL A 194 -23.33 -4.24 5.91
C VAL A 194 -22.35 -5.39 6.10
N ILE A 195 -21.08 -5.14 5.81
CA ILE A 195 -19.99 -6.09 6.04
C ILE A 195 -19.03 -5.54 7.09
N LEU A 196 -18.85 -6.28 8.18
CA LEU A 196 -17.84 -5.97 9.18
C LEU A 196 -16.46 -6.38 8.64
N PHE A 197 -15.51 -5.44 8.64
CA PHE A 197 -14.15 -5.67 8.17
C PHE A 197 -13.15 -5.38 9.28
N GLU A 198 -12.48 -6.42 9.76
CA GLU A 198 -11.47 -6.35 10.82
C GLU A 198 -10.12 -6.84 10.31
N PRO A 199 -9.36 -5.99 9.60
CA PRO A 199 -8.08 -6.39 9.04
C PRO A 199 -7.04 -6.62 10.15
N SER A 200 -6.30 -7.71 10.02
CA SER A 200 -5.15 -8.05 10.83
C SER A 200 -3.85 -7.93 10.01
N LYS A 201 -2.70 -8.21 10.63
CA LYS A 201 -1.41 -8.19 9.92
C LYS A 201 -1.33 -9.25 8.81
N THR A 202 -2.11 -10.33 8.91
CA THR A 202 -2.10 -11.48 7.99
C THR A 202 -3.29 -11.50 7.04
N THR A 203 -4.20 -10.52 7.12
CA THR A 203 -5.32 -10.43 6.18
C THR A 203 -4.82 -10.28 4.75
N SER A 204 -5.37 -11.09 3.84
CA SER A 204 -5.00 -11.07 2.43
C SER A 204 -5.31 -9.72 1.79
N LEU A 205 -4.35 -9.18 1.06
CA LEU A 205 -4.52 -7.93 0.32
C LEU A 205 -5.43 -8.11 -0.91
N HIS A 206 -5.43 -9.29 -1.53
CA HIS A 206 -6.38 -9.61 -2.61
C HIS A 206 -7.83 -9.66 -2.10
N GLU A 207 -8.07 -10.32 -0.97
CA GLU A 207 -9.42 -10.38 -0.37
C GLU A 207 -9.87 -9.00 0.11
N SER A 208 -8.97 -8.25 0.75
CA SER A 208 -9.24 -6.88 1.19
C SER A 208 -9.55 -5.98 0.00
N PHE A 209 -8.76 -6.06 -1.08
CA PHE A 209 -9.01 -5.31 -2.30
C PHE A 209 -10.37 -5.70 -2.91
N GLY A 210 -10.64 -6.99 -3.12
CA GLY A 210 -11.91 -7.44 -3.69
C GLY A 210 -13.14 -7.01 -2.89
N LEU A 211 -13.08 -7.10 -1.55
CA LEU A 211 -14.15 -6.65 -0.67
C LEU A 211 -14.36 -5.14 -0.76
N ILE A 212 -13.30 -4.34 -0.58
CA ILE A 212 -13.43 -2.89 -0.52
C ILE A 212 -13.75 -2.31 -1.91
N HIS A 213 -13.12 -2.82 -2.96
CA HIS A 213 -13.36 -2.38 -4.33
C HIS A 213 -14.78 -2.65 -4.83
N SER A 214 -15.40 -3.75 -4.36
CA SER A 214 -16.82 -4.06 -4.65
C SER A 214 -17.82 -3.32 -3.75
N SER A 215 -17.34 -2.55 -2.76
CA SER A 215 -18.18 -1.84 -1.81
C SER A 215 -18.53 -0.42 -2.29
N HIS A 216 -19.73 0.03 -1.92
CA HIS A 216 -20.26 1.34 -2.29
C HIS A 216 -19.88 2.40 -1.26
N ALA A 217 -19.74 1.99 0.00
CA ALA A 217 -19.29 2.86 1.07
C ALA A 217 -18.38 2.13 2.04
N MET A 218 -17.49 2.87 2.70
CA MET A 218 -16.67 2.41 3.81
C MET A 218 -16.73 3.42 4.94
N ILE A 219 -16.98 2.96 6.16
CA ILE A 219 -17.00 3.77 7.37
C ILE A 219 -16.10 3.16 8.44
N GLY A 220 -15.41 3.99 9.21
CA GLY A 220 -14.75 3.53 10.42
C GLY A 220 -14.06 4.66 11.19
N VAL A 221 -13.54 4.33 12.37
CA VAL A 221 -12.80 5.28 13.20
C VAL A 221 -11.41 5.51 12.63
N HIS A 222 -10.96 6.77 12.62
CA HIS A 222 -9.62 7.15 12.18
C HIS A 222 -8.57 6.16 12.69
N GLY A 223 -7.69 5.69 11.80
CA GLY A 223 -6.61 4.76 12.13
C GLY A 223 -6.17 3.92 10.94
N ALA A 224 -5.20 3.03 11.17
CA ALA A 224 -4.52 2.33 10.08
C ALA A 224 -5.41 1.44 9.20
N ALA A 225 -6.53 0.94 9.73
CA ALA A 225 -7.50 0.18 8.96
C ALA A 225 -8.13 1.00 7.82
N LEU A 226 -8.29 2.32 7.99
CA LEU A 226 -8.88 3.19 6.97
C LEU A 226 -7.98 3.40 5.75
N THR A 227 -6.70 3.02 5.82
CA THR A 227 -5.81 2.99 4.64
C THR A 227 -6.37 2.10 3.52
N HIS A 228 -7.20 1.10 3.86
CA HIS A 228 -7.89 0.29 2.86
C HIS A 228 -8.88 1.09 1.99
N ALA A 229 -9.24 2.32 2.37
CA ALA A 229 -10.01 3.23 1.51
C ALA A 229 -9.33 3.48 0.15
N LEU A 230 -8.00 3.33 0.05
CA LEU A 230 -7.29 3.35 -1.23
C LEU A 230 -7.72 2.24 -2.21
N PHE A 231 -8.42 1.21 -1.74
CA PHE A 231 -8.98 0.14 -2.58
C PHE A 231 -10.40 0.45 -3.06
N LEU A 232 -11.06 1.47 -2.51
CA LEU A 232 -12.37 1.90 -2.98
C LEU A 232 -12.28 2.31 -4.44
N ARG A 233 -13.24 1.86 -5.25
CA ARG A 233 -13.37 2.33 -6.62
C ARG A 233 -13.80 3.80 -6.65
N PRO A 234 -13.52 4.53 -7.74
CA PRO A 234 -14.09 5.86 -7.95
C PRO A 234 -15.61 5.88 -7.74
N SER A 235 -16.12 6.99 -7.21
CA SER A 235 -17.53 7.20 -6.87
C SER A 235 -18.08 6.38 -5.69
N SER A 236 -17.22 5.72 -4.91
CA SER A 236 -17.61 5.20 -3.59
C SER A 236 -17.54 6.27 -2.50
N ILE A 237 -18.23 6.06 -1.39
CA ILE A 237 -18.26 6.99 -0.25
C ILE A 237 -17.32 6.51 0.85
N PHE A 238 -16.45 7.39 1.32
CA PHE A 238 -15.59 7.14 2.48
C PHE A 238 -16.03 8.03 3.64
N ILE A 239 -16.29 7.43 4.80
CA ILE A 239 -16.71 8.11 6.02
C ILE A 239 -15.69 7.83 7.12
N GLN A 240 -14.96 8.87 7.51
CA GLN A 240 -14.04 8.82 8.63
C GLN A 240 -14.73 9.35 9.89
N ILE A 241 -14.80 8.53 10.93
CA ILE A 241 -15.16 8.99 12.28
C ILE A 241 -13.90 9.53 12.95
N VAL A 242 -13.86 10.85 13.15
CA VAL A 242 -12.73 11.57 13.74
C VAL A 242 -12.87 11.61 15.27
N PRO A 243 -11.93 11.03 16.02
CA PRO A 243 -11.89 11.17 17.47
C PRO A 243 -11.61 12.61 17.89
N ILE A 244 -12.15 13.01 19.04
CA ILE A 244 -11.89 14.33 19.64
C ILE A 244 -10.37 14.53 19.82
N GLY A 245 -9.85 15.66 19.33
CA GLY A 245 -8.43 16.01 19.41
C GLY A 245 -7.55 15.36 18.34
N ALA A 246 -8.13 14.64 17.39
CA ALA A 246 -7.43 14.03 16.26
C ALA A 246 -7.78 14.69 14.91
N GLU A 247 -8.39 15.87 14.90
CA GLU A 247 -8.87 16.57 13.71
C GLU A 247 -7.73 16.84 12.74
N GLY A 248 -6.62 17.42 13.23
CA GLY A 248 -5.46 17.73 12.39
C GLY A 248 -4.81 16.49 11.77
N VAL A 249 -4.59 15.43 12.56
CA VAL A 249 -3.99 14.20 12.03
C VAL A 249 -4.93 13.45 11.08
N SER A 250 -6.24 13.55 11.32
CA SER A 250 -7.25 12.93 10.45
C SER A 250 -7.35 13.62 9.10
N ASP A 251 -7.22 14.95 9.08
CA ASP A 251 -7.23 15.75 7.86
C ASP A 251 -6.00 15.48 6.99
N ILE A 252 -4.79 15.49 7.58
CA ILE A 252 -3.56 15.23 6.81
C ILE A 252 -3.48 13.79 6.26
N CYS A 253 -4.04 12.81 6.98
CA CYS A 253 -3.96 11.40 6.58
C CYS A 253 -5.04 11.01 5.58
N PHE A 254 -6.26 11.52 5.72
CA PHE A 254 -7.39 11.01 4.94
C PHE A 254 -8.35 12.11 4.44
N GLY A 255 -8.12 13.38 4.77
CA GLY A 255 -8.99 14.50 4.35
C GLY A 255 -8.95 14.81 2.85
N LYS A 256 -7.98 14.25 2.12
CA LYS A 256 -7.82 14.40 0.67
C LYS A 256 -8.25 13.18 -0.16
N LEU A 257 -8.74 12.12 0.50
CA LEU A 257 -9.23 10.91 -0.17
C LEU A 257 -10.62 11.11 -0.79
#